data_AF-A0A530HAX3-F1
#
_entry.id   AF-A0A530HAX3-F1
#
_cell.length_a   1.000
_cell.length_b   1.000
_cell.length_c   1.000
_cell.angle_alpha   90.00
_cell.angle_beta   90.00
_cell.angle_gamma   90.00
#
_symmetry.space_group_name_H-M   'P 1'
#
loop_
_entity.id
_entity.type
_entity.pdbx_description
1 polymer ?
#
loop_
_entity_poly.entity_id
_entity_poly.type
_entity_poly.pdbx_seq_one_letter_code
_entity_poly.pdbx_strand_id
1 'polypeptide(L)'
;MNAGLSSASVLAPVSAVSPPDPIKFGLRQSLALPRVSFIVPTLNEAENLPWLLPRIPSWAHEIIIVDGRSTDDTVAVARRLRGDVKVVMEPRRGKGAALQAGFRAATGDIIVMLDADGSMVPEEAIVFVSALMAGADLVKGSRFI
;
A
#
# COMPACT_ATOMS: atom_id res chain seq x y z
N MET A 1 63.65 -50.31 -9.06
CA MET A 1 62.58 -50.66 -10.00
C MET A 1 61.26 -50.32 -9.33
N ASN A 2 60.51 -49.39 -9.93
CA ASN A 2 59.28 -48.77 -9.43
C ASN A 2 58.10 -49.74 -9.40
N ALA A 3 57.18 -49.54 -8.45
CA ALA A 3 55.76 -49.18 -8.66
C ALA A 3 54.80 -49.87 -7.67
N GLY A 4 53.81 -49.11 -7.19
CA GLY A 4 52.62 -49.64 -6.49
C GLY A 4 52.16 -48.73 -5.34
N LEU A 5 51.76 -47.47 -5.60
CA LEU A 5 50.36 -47.01 -5.77
C LEU A 5 49.49 -47.31 -4.53
N SER A 6 49.35 -46.34 -3.61
CA SER A 6 48.40 -45.21 -3.62
C SER A 6 47.06 -45.58 -2.95
N SER A 7 46.90 -45.07 -1.72
CA SER A 7 45.69 -45.13 -0.91
C SER A 7 44.60 -44.25 -1.53
N ALA A 8 43.61 -44.87 -2.18
CA ALA A 8 42.42 -44.17 -2.65
C ALA A 8 41.41 -44.03 -1.50
N SER A 9 41.26 -42.82 -0.98
CA SER A 9 40.14 -42.43 -0.10
C SER A 9 38.85 -42.42 -0.92
N VAL A 10 37.95 -43.37 -0.65
CA VAL A 10 36.62 -43.40 -1.26
C VAL A 10 35.77 -42.30 -0.61
N LEU A 11 35.51 -41.22 -1.35
CA LEU A 11 34.52 -40.21 -1.02
C LEU A 11 33.12 -40.85 -1.06
N ALA A 12 32.32 -40.62 -0.02
CA ALA A 12 30.92 -41.03 0.01
C ALA A 12 30.12 -40.34 -1.12
N PRO A 13 29.13 -41.02 -1.74
CA PRO A 13 28.33 -40.42 -2.79
C PRO A 13 27.50 -39.27 -2.22
N VAL A 14 27.55 -38.11 -2.90
CA VAL A 14 26.66 -36.98 -2.64
C VAL A 14 25.24 -37.46 -2.95
N SER A 15 24.36 -37.49 -1.95
CA SER A 15 22.95 -37.80 -2.19
C SER A 15 22.37 -36.79 -3.16
N ALA A 16 21.69 -37.29 -4.19
CA ALA A 16 20.98 -36.46 -5.15
C ALA A 16 19.95 -35.60 -4.41
N VAL A 17 20.15 -34.28 -4.44
CA VAL A 17 19.13 -33.32 -4.02
C VAL A 17 18.00 -33.42 -5.03
N SER A 18 16.80 -33.76 -4.56
CA SER A 18 15.60 -33.72 -5.40
C SER A 18 15.41 -32.28 -5.90
N PRO A 19 15.02 -32.07 -7.16
CA PRO A 19 14.73 -30.73 -7.65
C PRO A 19 13.68 -30.09 -6.72
N PRO A 20 13.81 -28.78 -6.42
CA PRO A 20 12.79 -28.08 -5.66
C PRO A 20 11.45 -28.27 -6.36
N ASP A 21 10.38 -28.38 -5.57
CA ASP A 21 9.03 -28.37 -6.11
C ASP A 21 8.88 -27.18 -7.06
N PRO A 22 8.24 -27.35 -8.23
CA PRO A 22 8.01 -26.25 -9.14
C PRO A 22 7.34 -25.11 -8.37
N ILE A 23 7.91 -23.91 -8.47
CA ILE A 23 7.31 -22.71 -7.91
C ILE A 23 5.90 -22.63 -8.50
N LYS A 24 4.90 -22.88 -7.65
CA LYS A 24 3.51 -22.64 -8.01
C LYS A 24 3.37 -21.13 -8.12
N PHE A 25 3.63 -20.58 -9.30
CA PHE A 25 3.02 -19.32 -9.71
C PHE A 25 1.52 -19.59 -9.78
N GLY A 26 0.87 -19.57 -8.61
CA GLY A 26 -0.55 -19.36 -8.56
C GLY A 26 -0.77 -18.01 -9.23
N LEU A 27 -1.09 -18.03 -10.52
CA LEU A 27 -1.89 -16.99 -11.14
C LEU A 27 -3.04 -16.78 -10.15
N ARG A 28 -2.97 -15.72 -9.34
CA ARG A 28 -4.06 -15.40 -8.43
C ARG A 28 -5.27 -15.21 -9.32
N GLN A 29 -6.17 -16.18 -9.26
CA GLN A 29 -7.48 -16.11 -9.88
C GLN A 29 -8.24 -14.98 -9.19
N SER A 30 -8.06 -13.77 -9.69
CA SER A 30 -9.02 -12.70 -9.48
C SER A 30 -9.16 -11.98 -10.81
N LEU A 31 -10.27 -12.25 -11.50
CA LEU A 31 -10.77 -11.42 -12.60
C LEU A 31 -11.29 -10.06 -12.09
N ALA A 32 -11.27 -9.84 -10.77
CA ALA A 32 -11.63 -8.56 -10.17
C ALA A 32 -10.39 -7.66 -10.02
N LEU A 33 -10.55 -6.41 -10.42
CA LEU A 33 -9.59 -5.34 -10.14
C LEU A 33 -9.35 -5.25 -8.62
N PRO A 34 -8.11 -4.96 -8.17
CA PRO A 34 -7.81 -4.81 -6.75
C PRO A 34 -8.63 -3.68 -6.15
N ARG A 35 -9.13 -3.88 -4.93
CA ARG A 35 -9.81 -2.83 -4.16
C ARG A 35 -8.77 -1.85 -3.64
N VAL A 36 -9.00 -0.55 -3.83
CA VAL A 36 -8.05 0.49 -3.45
C VAL A 36 -8.61 1.35 -2.31
N SER A 37 -7.90 1.37 -1.19
CA SER A 37 -8.20 2.22 -0.04
C SER A 37 -7.39 3.50 -0.10
N PHE A 38 -8.06 4.66 -0.06
CA PHE A 38 -7.40 5.95 0.11
C PHE A 38 -7.36 6.31 1.59
N ILE A 39 -6.18 6.56 2.12
CA ILE A 39 -5.98 7.02 3.50
C ILE A 39 -5.55 8.48 3.45
N VAL A 40 -6.37 9.33 4.07
CA VAL A 40 -6.17 10.78 4.12
C VAL A 40 -6.02 11.19 5.58
N PRO A 41 -4.79 11.32 6.11
CA PRO A 41 -4.57 11.88 7.43
C PRO A 41 -4.92 13.37 7.43
N THR A 42 -5.66 13.83 8.44
CA THR A 42 -6.09 15.23 8.58
C THR A 42 -5.78 15.80 9.95
N LEU A 43 -5.45 17.09 10.00
CA LEU A 43 -5.38 17.90 11.21
C LEU A 43 -5.60 19.37 10.83
N ASN A 44 -6.80 19.89 11.08
CA ASN A 44 -7.22 21.24 10.68
C ASN A 44 -7.15 21.49 9.17
N GLU A 45 -7.82 20.64 8.40
CA GLU A 45 -7.79 20.59 6.94
C GLU A 45 -9.14 20.99 6.32
N ALA A 46 -10.03 21.62 7.09
CA ALA A 46 -11.39 21.95 6.65
C ALA A 46 -11.43 22.74 5.33
N GLU A 47 -10.45 23.63 5.10
CA GLU A 47 -10.35 24.45 3.89
C GLU A 47 -9.79 23.71 2.68
N ASN A 48 -9.00 22.66 2.89
CA ASN A 48 -8.35 21.91 1.80
C ASN A 48 -9.22 20.76 1.29
N LEU A 49 -10.04 20.16 2.15
CA LEU A 49 -10.93 19.06 1.78
C LEU A 49 -11.88 19.34 0.59
N PRO A 50 -12.47 20.54 0.42
CA PRO A 50 -13.26 20.89 -0.76
C PRO A 50 -12.51 20.76 -2.09
N TRP A 51 -11.19 20.95 -2.08
CA TRP A 51 -10.36 20.71 -3.26
C TRP A 51 -10.03 19.22 -3.39
N LEU A 52 -9.67 18.54 -2.31
CA LEU A 52 -9.15 17.18 -2.35
C LEU A 52 -10.22 16.10 -2.60
N LEU A 53 -11.29 16.07 -1.79
CA LEU A 53 -12.22 14.93 -1.74
C LEU A 53 -13.01 14.70 -3.04
N PRO A 54 -13.46 15.75 -3.76
CA PRO A 54 -14.12 15.56 -5.06
C PRO A 54 -13.21 14.97 -6.14
N ARG A 55 -11.89 15.10 -5.98
CA ARG A 55 -10.88 14.62 -6.92
C ARG A 55 -10.44 13.18 -6.67
N ILE A 56 -10.68 12.64 -5.47
CA ILE A 56 -10.48 11.21 -5.23
C ILE A 56 -11.38 10.45 -6.21
N PRO A 57 -10.86 9.47 -6.98
CA PRO A 57 -11.63 8.81 -8.01
C PRO A 57 -12.86 8.05 -7.46
N SER A 58 -13.90 7.93 -8.29
CA SER A 58 -15.13 7.20 -7.93
C SER A 58 -14.93 5.68 -7.85
N TRP A 59 -13.84 5.15 -8.42
CA TRP A 59 -13.46 3.75 -8.31
C TRP A 59 -12.78 3.40 -6.98
N ALA A 60 -12.50 4.39 -6.12
CA ALA A 60 -11.98 4.13 -4.78
C ALA A 60 -12.93 3.18 -4.05
N HIS A 61 -12.39 2.08 -3.50
CA HIS A 61 -13.18 1.12 -2.72
C HIS A 61 -13.63 1.74 -1.40
N GLU A 62 -12.75 2.51 -0.77
CA GLU A 62 -13.07 3.30 0.42
C GLU A 62 -12.14 4.51 0.54
N ILE A 63 -12.63 5.52 1.25
CA ILE A 63 -11.84 6.68 1.66
C ILE A 63 -11.89 6.79 3.17
N ILE A 64 -10.71 6.78 3.77
CA ILE A 64 -10.52 6.80 5.21
C ILE A 64 -9.89 8.14 5.58
N ILE A 65 -10.71 9.02 6.15
CA ILE A 65 -10.24 10.23 6.81
C ILE A 65 -9.73 9.83 8.19
N VAL A 66 -8.45 10.06 8.46
CA VAL A 66 -7.87 9.83 9.79
C VAL A 66 -7.64 11.15 10.47
N ASP A 67 -8.55 11.54 11.36
CA ASP A 67 -8.52 12.83 12.01
C ASP A 67 -7.66 12.83 13.29
N GLY A 68 -6.64 13.68 13.29
CA GLY A 68 -5.62 13.80 14.33
C GLY A 68 -5.98 14.75 15.48
N ARG A 69 -7.27 14.88 15.81
CA ARG A 69 -7.84 15.88 16.75
C ARG A 69 -7.91 17.27 16.14
N SER A 70 -8.56 17.38 14.98
CA SER A 70 -8.88 18.69 14.43
C SER A 70 -9.75 19.50 15.41
N THR A 71 -9.47 20.79 15.49
CA THR A 71 -10.21 21.78 16.28
C THR A 71 -11.11 22.65 15.40
N ASP A 72 -11.01 22.50 14.09
CA ASP A 72 -11.90 23.11 13.10
C ASP A 72 -12.98 22.11 12.62
N ASP A 73 -13.69 22.48 11.55
CA ASP A 73 -14.78 21.68 10.99
C ASP A 73 -14.33 20.50 10.10
N THR A 74 -13.04 20.09 10.10
CA THR A 74 -12.48 19.08 9.18
C THR A 74 -13.38 17.86 8.99
N VAL A 75 -13.79 17.22 10.07
CA VAL A 75 -14.64 16.00 10.01
C VAL A 75 -16.04 16.30 9.47
N ALA A 76 -16.62 17.44 9.85
CA ALA A 76 -17.94 17.85 9.38
C ALA A 76 -17.91 18.17 7.88
N VAL A 77 -16.87 18.86 7.42
CA VAL A 77 -16.63 19.16 6.00
C VAL A 77 -16.46 17.87 5.20
N ALA A 78 -15.63 16.92 5.68
CA ALA A 78 -15.41 15.65 4.99
C ALA A 78 -16.73 14.90 4.73
N ARG A 79 -17.54 14.72 5.77
CA ARG A 79 -18.84 14.04 5.69
C ARG A 79 -19.84 14.75 4.79
N ARG A 80 -19.79 16.09 4.74
CA ARG A 80 -20.67 16.89 3.87
C ARG A 80 -20.29 16.76 2.39
N LEU A 81 -19.00 16.70 2.08
CA LEU A 81 -18.49 16.60 0.72
C LEU A 81 -18.62 15.19 0.13
N ARG A 82 -18.47 14.16 0.95
CA ARG A 82 -18.63 12.74 0.57
C ARG A 82 -19.36 11.97 1.66
N GLY A 83 -20.51 11.40 1.35
CA GLY A 83 -21.27 10.57 2.29
C GLY A 83 -20.64 9.19 2.54
N ASP A 84 -19.72 8.76 1.69
CA ASP A 84 -19.02 7.47 1.70
C ASP A 84 -17.68 7.50 2.44
N VAL A 85 -17.27 8.65 3.01
CA VAL A 85 -16.04 8.68 3.82
C VAL A 85 -16.21 7.92 5.13
N LYS A 86 -15.24 7.06 5.43
CA LYS A 86 -15.04 6.49 6.76
C LYS A 86 -14.15 7.43 7.56
N VAL A 87 -14.57 7.79 8.77
CA VAL A 87 -13.78 8.64 9.67
C VAL A 87 -13.21 7.80 10.81
N VAL A 88 -11.89 7.89 11.00
CA VAL A 88 -11.15 7.27 12.10
C VAL A 88 -10.53 8.38 12.93
N MET A 89 -10.82 8.43 14.22
CA MET A 89 -10.18 9.39 15.13
C MET A 89 -8.86 8.81 15.66
N GLU A 90 -7.76 9.55 15.54
CA GLU A 90 -6.46 9.16 16.08
C GLU A 90 -6.03 10.09 17.23
N PRO A 91 -6.12 9.64 18.49
CA PRO A 91 -5.81 10.47 19.65
C PRO A 91 -4.30 10.67 19.89
N ARG A 92 -3.41 9.90 19.25
CA ARG A 92 -1.95 10.09 19.35
C ARG A 92 -1.45 11.19 18.41
N ARG A 93 -0.31 11.79 18.73
CA ARG A 93 0.27 12.87 17.91
C ARG A 93 1.12 12.30 16.78
N GLY A 94 1.12 13.00 15.65
CA GLY A 94 2.02 12.77 14.52
C GLY A 94 1.39 11.96 13.38
N LYS A 95 1.79 12.31 12.15
CA LYS A 95 1.32 11.70 10.90
C LYS A 95 1.50 10.19 10.87
N GLY A 96 2.62 9.68 11.42
CA GLY A 96 2.87 8.24 11.50
C GLY A 96 1.83 7.48 12.32
N ALA A 97 1.30 8.08 13.39
CA ALA A 97 0.23 7.47 14.17
C ALA A 97 -1.09 7.43 13.38
N ALA A 98 -1.42 8.53 12.70
CA ALA A 98 -2.59 8.61 11.83
C ALA A 98 -2.53 7.58 10.69
N LEU A 99 -1.39 7.47 10.00
CA LEU A 99 -1.19 6.46 8.96
C LEU A 99 -1.34 5.03 9.51
N GLN A 100 -0.77 4.72 10.67
CA GLN A 100 -0.96 3.41 11.31
C GLN A 100 -2.44 3.10 11.61
N ALA A 101 -3.21 4.08 12.10
CA ALA A 101 -4.64 3.91 12.32
C ALA A 101 -5.40 3.71 11.01
N GLY A 102 -5.05 4.48 9.96
CA GLY A 102 -5.58 4.29 8.62
C GLY A 102 -5.30 2.89 8.07
N PHE A 103 -4.06 2.41 8.17
CA PHE A 103 -3.68 1.07 7.70
C PHE A 103 -4.46 -0.04 8.41
N ARG A 104 -4.69 0.09 9.72
CA ARG A 104 -5.50 -0.87 10.49
C ARG A 104 -6.98 -0.83 10.11
N ALA A 105 -7.48 0.33 9.69
CA ALA A 105 -8.86 0.51 9.30
C ALA A 105 -9.13 0.14 7.83
N ALA A 106 -8.09 0.04 7.00
CA ALA A 106 -8.18 -0.25 5.58
C ALA A 106 -8.54 -1.72 5.31
N THR A 107 -9.36 -1.93 4.29
CA THR A 107 -9.87 -3.23 3.85
C THR A 107 -9.56 -3.55 2.40
N GLY A 108 -8.96 -2.61 1.65
CA GLY A 108 -8.53 -2.78 0.27
C GLY A 108 -7.26 -3.61 0.13
N ASP A 109 -7.02 -4.07 -1.09
CA ASP A 109 -5.84 -4.86 -1.48
C ASP A 109 -4.63 -3.94 -1.75
N ILE A 110 -4.90 -2.70 -2.17
CA ILE A 110 -3.91 -1.62 -2.36
C ILE A 110 -4.26 -0.45 -1.46
N ILE A 111 -3.22 0.16 -0.87
CA ILE A 111 -3.35 1.37 -0.07
C ILE A 111 -2.70 2.53 -0.82
N VAL A 112 -3.46 3.60 -1.02
CA VAL A 112 -2.95 4.90 -1.46
C VAL A 112 -2.96 5.86 -0.27
N MET A 113 -1.78 6.38 0.07
CA MET A 113 -1.64 7.45 1.05
C MET A 113 -1.72 8.79 0.34
N LEU A 114 -2.59 9.68 0.80
CA LEU A 114 -2.83 10.98 0.17
C LEU A 114 -2.88 12.06 1.24
N ASP A 115 -2.02 13.07 1.15
CA ASP A 115 -2.05 14.20 2.08
C ASP A 115 -3.22 15.14 1.80
N ALA A 116 -3.79 15.70 2.87
CA ALA A 116 -4.99 16.51 2.77
C ALA A 116 -4.77 17.92 2.23
N ASP A 117 -3.52 18.40 2.25
CA ASP A 117 -3.10 19.78 1.94
C ASP A 117 -3.15 20.17 0.45
N GLY A 118 -3.56 19.24 -0.41
CA GLY A 118 -3.66 19.46 -1.86
C GLY A 118 -2.33 19.45 -2.61
N SER A 119 -1.23 19.03 -1.97
CA SER A 119 0.08 18.91 -2.62
C SER A 119 0.21 17.72 -3.58
N MET A 120 -0.79 16.83 -3.60
CA MET A 120 -0.85 15.63 -4.42
C MET A 120 -2.12 15.64 -5.28
N VAL A 121 -2.02 15.12 -6.51
CA VAL A 121 -3.14 15.00 -7.46
C VAL A 121 -3.78 13.61 -7.31
N PRO A 122 -4.98 13.48 -6.71
CA PRO A 122 -5.57 12.17 -6.42
C PRO A 122 -5.82 11.32 -7.67
N GLU A 123 -6.07 11.95 -8.81
CA GLU A 123 -6.32 11.31 -10.10
C GLU A 123 -5.09 10.54 -10.62
N GLU A 124 -3.87 10.94 -10.25
CA GLU A 124 -2.64 10.25 -10.62
C GLU A 124 -2.52 8.86 -9.97
N ALA A 125 -3.33 8.56 -8.94
CA ALA A 125 -3.35 7.27 -8.27
C ALA A 125 -3.48 6.09 -9.24
N ILE A 126 -4.15 6.26 -10.37
CA ILE A 126 -4.32 5.20 -11.37
C ILE A 126 -2.98 4.73 -11.96
N VAL A 127 -2.01 5.63 -12.12
CA VAL A 127 -0.67 5.30 -12.66
C VAL A 127 0.10 4.47 -11.63
N PHE A 128 0.03 4.85 -10.35
CA PHE A 128 0.67 4.12 -9.26
C PHE A 128 0.03 2.73 -9.05
N VAL A 129 -1.30 2.64 -9.10
CA VAL A 129 -2.04 1.36 -9.03
C VAL A 129 -1.65 0.46 -10.19
N SER A 130 -1.51 1.00 -11.40
CA SER A 130 -1.10 0.23 -12.59
C SER A 130 0.30 -0.36 -12.43
N ALA A 131 1.24 0.39 -11.84
CA ALA A 131 2.58 -0.12 -11.57
C ALA A 131 2.60 -1.23 -10.50
N LEU A 132 1.75 -1.13 -9.46
CA LEU A 132 1.56 -2.22 -8.49
C LEU A 132 0.98 -3.47 -9.16
N MET A 133 -0.03 -3.31 -10.01
CA MET A 133 -0.63 -4.42 -10.77
C MET A 133 0.36 -5.07 -11.75
N ALA A 134 1.37 -4.34 -12.22
CA ALA A 134 2.45 -4.86 -13.05
C ALA A 134 3.52 -5.65 -12.26
N GLY A 135 3.40 -5.74 -10.93
CA GLY A 135 4.26 -6.56 -10.09
C GLY A 135 5.19 -5.78 -9.15
N ALA A 136 5.05 -4.46 -9.03
CA ALA A 136 5.75 -3.71 -7.98
C ALA A 136 5.09 -3.94 -6.62
N ASP A 137 5.90 -4.04 -5.55
CA ASP A 137 5.38 -4.14 -4.18
C ASP A 137 5.09 -2.76 -3.55
N LEU A 138 5.82 -1.73 -4.00
CA LEU A 138 5.71 -0.36 -3.52
C LEU A 138 5.95 0.61 -4.67
N VAL A 139 5.14 1.66 -4.75
CA VAL A 139 5.30 2.75 -5.71
C VAL A 139 5.29 4.08 -4.96
N LYS A 140 6.17 4.99 -5.36
CA LYS A 140 6.33 6.31 -4.73
C LYS A 140 6.29 7.39 -5.81
N GLY A 141 5.40 8.37 -5.64
CA GLY A 141 5.44 9.61 -6.42
C GLY A 141 6.71 10.43 -6.13
N SER A 142 7.36 10.93 -7.18
CA SER A 142 8.57 11.75 -7.09
C SER A 142 8.44 12.97 -7.98
N ARG A 143 8.90 14.12 -7.50
CA ARG A 143 8.94 15.39 -8.24
C ARG A 143 10.29 15.64 -8.93
N PHE A 144 11.25 14.74 -8.76
CA PHE A 144 12.66 14.96 -9.10
C PHE A 144 13.24 13.98 -10.11
N ILE A 145 12.45 13.02 -10.58
CA ILE A 145 12.86 12.03 -11.57
C ILE A 145 11.91 12.06 -12.76
#